data_AF-A0AAX2UZ15-F1
#
_entry.id   AF-A0AAX2UZ15-F1
#
_cell.length_a   1.000
_cell.length_b   1.000
_cell.length_c   1.000
_cell.angle_alpha   90.00
_cell.angle_beta   90.00
_cell.angle_gamma   90.00
#
_symmetry.space_group_name_H-M   'P 1'
#
loop_
_entity.id
_entity.type
_entity.pdbx_description
1 polymer ?
#
loop_
_entity_poly.entity_id
_entity_poly.type
_entity_poly.pdbx_seq_one_letter_code
_entity_poly.pdbx_strand_id
1 'polypeptide(L)' 'QGFTYADTMRIIILPQAVRTILPPLTNQVVNLIKNTSTVAIISGADIMFTAKAWAYDTTNYVPAFAGAAFLYFIM' A
#
# COMPACT_ATOMS: atom_id res chain seq x y z
N GLN A 1 -34.61 26.87 -23.84
CA GLN A 1 -33.67 25.83 -24.33
C GLN A 1 -32.61 25.68 -23.26
N GLY A 2 -32.77 24.68 -22.40
CA GLY A 2 -31.91 24.47 -21.22
C GLY A 2 -31.35 23.07 -21.27
N PHE A 3 -30.11 22.90 -20.82
CA PHE A 3 -29.46 21.60 -20.68
C PHE A 3 -30.33 20.66 -19.87
N THR A 4 -30.47 19.42 -20.32
CA THR A 4 -31.11 18.40 -19.48
C THR A 4 -30.25 18.12 -18.26
N TYR A 5 -30.83 17.53 -17.22
CA TYR A 5 -30.10 17.20 -15.98
C TYR A 5 -28.87 16.31 -16.26
N ALA A 6 -29.00 15.38 -17.22
CA ALA A 6 -27.91 14.53 -17.68
C ALA A 6 -26.80 15.31 -18.38
N ASP A 7 -27.16 16.28 -19.24
CA ASP A 7 -26.18 17.14 -19.93
C ASP A 7 -25.41 18.01 -18.93
N THR A 8 -26.12 18.57 -17.94
CA THR A 8 -25.53 19.40 -16.88
C THR A 8 -24.55 18.58 -16.04
N MET A 9 -24.92 17.37 -15.64
CA MET A 9 -24.07 16.49 -14.85
C MET A 9 -22.78 16.11 -15.60
N ARG A 10 -22.89 15.76 -16.89
CA ARG A 10 -21.75 15.28 -17.67
C ARG A 10 -20.82 16.38 -18.17
N ILE A 11 -21.36 17.53 -18.55
CA ILE A 11 -20.60 18.62 -19.19
C ILE A 11 -20.06 19.59 -18.14
N ILE A 12 -20.77 19.77 -17.01
CA ILE A 12 -20.45 20.82 -16.04
C ILE A 12 -19.96 20.22 -14.73
N ILE A 13 -20.74 19.34 -14.10
CA ILE A 13 -20.48 18.91 -12.72
C ILE A 13 -19.34 17.88 -12.65
N LEU A 14 -19.36 16.82 -13.47
CA LEU A 14 -18.33 15.79 -13.49
C LEU A 14 -16.91 16.33 -13.79
N PRO A 15 -16.68 17.11 -14.85
CA PRO A 15 -15.34 17.63 -15.14
C PRO A 15 -14.83 18.60 -14.07
N GLN A 16 -15.73 19.38 -13.45
CA GLN A 16 -15.35 20.25 -12.31
C GLN A 16 -15.00 19.43 -11.08
N ALA A 17 -15.82 18.43 -10.74
CA ALA A 17 -15.57 17.54 -9.62
C ALA A 17 -14.22 16.83 -9.77
N VAL A 18 -13.94 16.22 -10.92
CA VAL A 18 -12.64 15.54 -11.19
C VAL A 18 -11.45 16.49 -10.94
N ARG A 19 -11.53 17.73 -11.40
CA ARG A 19 -10.44 18.71 -11.22
C ARG A 19 -10.22 19.12 -9.75
N THR A 20 -11.27 19.07 -8.93
CA THR A 20 -11.21 19.37 -7.49
C THR A 20 -10.78 18.17 -6.66
N ILE A 21 -11.14 16.94 -7.05
CA ILE A 21 -10.84 15.72 -6.28
C ILE A 21 -9.45 15.14 -6.62
N LEU A 22 -8.93 15.37 -7.84
CA LEU A 22 -7.60 14.89 -8.26
C LEU A 22 -6.43 15.40 -7.37
N PRO A 23 -6.36 16.69 -6.98
CA PRO A 23 -5.29 17.17 -6.09
C PRO A 23 -5.26 16.48 -4.72
N PRO A 24 -6.36 16.37 -3.95
CA PRO A 24 -6.34 15.68 -2.66
C PRO A 24 -6.16 14.16 -2.79
N LEU A 25 -6.64 13.53 -3.86
CA LEU A 25 -6.39 12.10 -4.12
C LEU A 25 -4.90 11.81 -4.30
N THR A 26 -4.18 12.69 -5.00
CA THR A 26 -2.74 12.54 -5.20
C THR A 26 -2.01 12.56 -3.86
N ASN A 27 -2.40 13.46 -2.95
CA ASN A 27 -1.85 13.53 -1.60
C ASN A 27 -2.20 12.26 -0.78
N GLN A 28 -3.43 11.75 -0.89
CA GLN A 28 -3.82 10.49 -0.24
C GLN A 28 -3.03 9.29 -0.77
N VAL A 29 -2.84 9.17 -2.09
CA VAL A 29 -2.03 8.10 -2.69
C VAL A 29 -0.60 8.17 -2.19
N VAL A 30 0.01 9.36 -2.14
CA VAL A 30 1.37 9.53 -1.60
C VAL A 30 1.45 9.14 -0.13
N ASN A 31 0.47 9.50 0.69
CA ASN A 31 0.44 9.12 2.10
C ASN A 31 0.22 7.62 2.29
N LEU A 32 -0.63 7.00 1.47
CA LEU A 32 -0.83 5.55 1.47
C LEU A 32 0.46 4.83 1.09
N ILE A 33 1.15 5.26 0.03
CA ILE A 33 2.44 4.70 -0.37
C ILE A 33 3.44 4.81 0.78
N LYS A 34 3.56 5.98 1.42
CA LYS A 34 4.48 6.19 2.55
C LYS A 34 4.15 5.30 3.74
N ASN A 35 2.88 5.17 4.10
CA ASN A 35 2.45 4.38 5.24
C ASN A 35 2.65 2.88 4.97
N THR A 36 2.24 2.40 3.79
CA THR A 36 2.44 1.00 3.36
C THR A 36 3.92 0.67 3.24
N SER A 37 4.76 1.54 2.67
CA SER A 37 6.20 1.31 2.59
C SER A 37 6.86 1.26 3.96
N THR A 38 6.44 2.14 4.88
CA THR A 38 6.97 2.17 6.24
C THR A 38 6.59 0.89 7.00
N VAL A 39 5.33 0.47 6.91
CA VAL A 39 4.86 -0.78 7.53
C VAL A 39 5.55 -2.01 6.92
N ALA A 40 5.74 -2.05 5.61
CA ALA A 40 6.42 -3.15 4.93
C ALA A 40 7.90 -3.27 5.36
N ILE A 41 8.61 -2.14 5.49
CA ILE A 41 10.01 -2.12 5.96
C ILE A 41 10.11 -2.58 7.41
N ILE A 42 9.23 -2.09 8.29
CA ILE A 42 9.22 -2.48 9.71
C ILE A 42 8.88 -3.96 9.86
N SER A 43 7.81 -4.43 9.21
CA SER A 43 7.40 -5.84 9.23
C SER A 43 8.49 -6.78 8.69
N GLY A 44 9.13 -6.42 7.58
CA GLY A 44 10.23 -7.20 7.01
C GLY A 44 11.46 -7.26 7.94
N ALA A 45 11.78 -6.16 8.61
CA ALA A 45 12.86 -6.12 9.60
C ALA A 45 12.55 -7.01 10.82
N ASP A 46 11.31 -6.96 11.32
CA ASP A 46 10.87 -7.78 12.46
C ASP A 46 10.88 -9.28 12.11
N ILE A 47 10.32 -9.67 10.97
CA ILE A 47 10.33 -11.07 10.50
C ILE A 47 11.76 -11.59 10.35
N MET A 48 12.65 -10.80 9.75
CA MET A 48 14.05 -11.17 9.57
C MET A 48 14.79 -11.29 10.92
N PHE A 49 14.50 -10.40 11.88
CA PHE A 49 15.08 -10.45 13.21
C PHE A 49 14.64 -11.71 13.96
N THR A 50 13.34 -12.00 13.98
CA THR A 50 12.79 -13.21 14.61
C THR A 50 13.30 -14.48 13.93
N ALA A 51 13.38 -14.51 12.60
CA ALA A 51 13.93 -15.65 11.86
C ALA A 51 15.41 -15.90 12.19
N LYS A 52 16.22 -14.83 12.29
CA LYS A 52 17.61 -14.96 12.72
C LYS A 52 17.73 -15.48 14.15
N ALA A 53 16.96 -14.92 15.09
CA ALA A 53 16.95 -15.36 16.48
C ALA A 53 16.62 -16.85 16.59
N TRP A 54 15.60 -17.31 15.86
CA TRP A 54 15.22 -18.72 15.82
C TRP A 54 16.28 -19.60 15.15
N ALA A 55 16.92 -19.13 14.07
CA ALA A 55 18.02 -19.84 13.42
C ALA A 55 19.24 -20.04 14.34
N TYR A 56 19.56 -19.04 15.16
CA TYR A 56 20.64 -19.13 16.14
C TYR A 56 20.31 -20.12 17.26
N ASP A 57 19.08 -20.13 17.75
CA ASP A 57 18.65 -21.02 18.83
C ASP A 57 18.60 -22.50 18.38
N THR A 58 18.11 -22.74 17.16
CA THR A 58 17.93 -24.10 16.63
C THR A 58 19.13 -24.60 15.81
N THR A 59 20.15 -23.76 15.56
CA THR A 59 21.33 -24.01 14.68
C THR A 59 20.96 -24.42 13.23
N ASN A 60 19.68 -24.31 12.85
CA ASN A 60 19.16 -24.71 11.55
C ASN A 60 18.71 -23.48 10.76
N TYR A 61 19.62 -22.95 9.94
CA TYR A 61 19.44 -21.71 9.20
C TYR A 61 18.49 -21.83 8.00
N VAL A 62 18.47 -23.01 7.36
CA VAL A 62 17.69 -23.24 6.12
C VAL A 62 16.17 -23.07 6.34
N PRO A 63 15.51 -23.73 7.31
CA PRO A 63 14.07 -23.57 7.52
C PRO A 63 13.70 -22.18 8.03
N ALA A 64 14.59 -21.52 8.77
CA ALA A 64 14.37 -20.19 9.33
C ALA A 64 14.26 -19.11 8.23
N PHE A 65 15.23 -19.11 7.32
CA PHE A 65 15.25 -18.19 6.19
C PHE A 65 14.21 -18.56 5.13
N ALA A 66 13.91 -19.84 4.94
CA ALA A 66 12.83 -20.27 4.04
C ALA A 66 11.46 -19.81 4.55
N GLY A 67 11.18 -19.91 5.85
CA GLY A 67 9.95 -19.40 6.46
C GLY A 67 9.82 -17.88 6.37
N ALA A 68 10.90 -17.14 6.61
CA ALA A 68 10.94 -15.70 6.44
C ALA A 68 10.72 -15.28 4.97
N ALA A 69 11.33 -15.99 4.02
CA ALA A 69 11.15 -15.74 2.59
C ALA A 69 9.71 -16.01 2.13
N PHE A 70 9.08 -17.07 2.63
CA PHE A 70 7.68 -17.38 2.32
C PHE A 70 6.72 -16.33 2.89
N LEU A 71 6.94 -15.89 4.13
CA LEU A 71 6.18 -14.80 4.74
C LEU A 71 6.35 -13.47 3.99
N TYR A 72 7.57 -13.15 3.55
CA TYR A 72 7.83 -11.97 2.72
C TYR A 72 7.15 -12.04 1.34
N PHE A 73 6.97 -13.22 0.77
CA PHE A 73 6.36 -13.39 -0.56
C PHE A 73 4.82 -13.26 -0.55
N ILE A 74 4.19 -13.51 0.60
CA ILE A 74 2.73 -13.40 0.79
C ILE A 74 2.32 -11.98 1.21
N MET A 75 3.22 -11.25 1.87
CA MET A 75 3.04 -9.86 2.31
C MET A 75 3.31 -8.88 1.16
#